data_AF-A0A2V6DUW4-F1
#
_entry.id   AF-A0A2V6DUW4-F1
#
_cell.length_a   1.000
_cell.length_b   1.000
_cell.length_c   1.000
_cell.angle_alpha   90.00
_cell.angle_beta   90.00
_cell.angle_gamma   90.00
#
_symmetry.space_group_name_H-M   'P 1'
#
loop_
_entity.id
_entity.type
_entity.pdbx_description
1 polymer ?
#
loop_
_entity_poly.entity_id
_entity_poly.type
_entity_poly.pdbx_seq_one_letter_code
_entity_poly.pdbx_strand_id
1 'polypeptide(L)' 'MNSERLQQIFERAGKQRLLVIGDLMLDEFVWGKVGRISPEAPVPVVEVSGESFYPGGAANVARNLREFTAH' A
#
# COMPACT_ATOMS: atom_id res chain seq x y z
N MET A 1 -22.26 12.15 -9.23
CA MET A 1 -22.65 10.73 -9.34
C MET A 1 -23.82 10.50 -8.40
N ASN A 2 -24.95 9.96 -8.85
CA ASN A 2 -26.14 9.75 -8.00
C ASN A 2 -25.88 8.60 -7.00
N SER A 3 -26.37 8.75 -5.76
CA SER A 3 -26.23 7.77 -4.66
C SER A 3 -26.73 6.38 -5.04
N GLU A 4 -27.81 6.29 -5.83
CA GLU A 4 -28.34 5.01 -6.32
C GLU A 4 -27.32 4.24 -7.17
N ARG A 5 -26.59 4.93 -8.04
CA ARG A 5 -25.58 4.31 -8.90
C ARG A 5 -24.37 3.84 -8.07
N LEU A 6 -23.99 4.59 -7.04
CA LEU A 6 -22.90 4.21 -6.16
C LEU A 6 -23.26 2.93 -5.38
N GLN A 7 -24.47 2.86 -4.84
CA GLN A 7 -24.96 1.68 -4.13
C GLN A 7 -24.97 0.45 -5.06
N GLN A 8 -25.47 0.60 -6.29
CA GLN A 8 -25.45 -0.48 -7.29
C GLN A 8 -24.03 -0.97 -7.61
N ILE A 9 -23.03 -0.08 -7.63
CA ILE A 9 -21.64 -0.46 -7.88
C ILE A 9 -21.11 -1.32 -6.73
N PHE A 10 -21.31 -0.90 -5.47
CA PHE A 10 -20.85 -1.66 -4.31
C PHE A 10 -21.55 -3.02 -4.18
N GLU A 11 -22.87 -3.08 -4.42
CA GLU A 11 -23.61 -4.35 -4.41
C GLU A 11 -23.10 -5.35 -5.47
N ARG A 12 -22.69 -4.84 -6.63
CA ARG A 12 -22.12 -5.68 -7.70
C ARG A 12 -20.68 -6.10 -7.40
N ALA A 13 -19.86 -5.17 -6.90
CA ALA A 13 -18.47 -5.42 -6.53
C ALA A 13 -18.36 -6.53 -5.48
N GLY A 14 -19.22 -6.48 -4.45
CA GLY A 14 -19.27 -7.49 -3.40
C GLY A 14 -19.52 -8.93 -3.90
N LYS A 15 -20.07 -9.10 -5.10
CA LYS A 15 -20.38 -10.41 -5.69
C LYS A 15 -19.32 -10.91 -6.68
N GLN A 16 -18.29 -10.12 -6.96
CA GLN A 16 -17.25 -10.52 -7.91
C GLN A 16 -16.17 -11.37 -7.23
N ARG A 17 -15.71 -12.41 -7.93
CA ARG A 17 -14.51 -13.16 -7.57
C ARG A 17 -13.39 -12.73 -8.49
N LEU A 18 -12.31 -12.22 -7.92
CA LEU A 18 -11.19 -11.64 -8.65
C LEU A 18 -9.92 -12.45 -8.38
N LEU A 19 -9.20 -12.81 -9.44
CA LEU A 19 -7.88 -13.42 -9.35
C LEU A 19 -6.82 -12.37 -9.69
N VAL A 20 -5.90 -12.11 -8.75
CA VAL A 20 -4.76 -11.21 -8.96
C VAL A 20 -3.54 -12.06 -9.27
N ILE A 21 -2.89 -11.80 -10.41
CA ILE A 21 -1.65 -12.46 -10.84
C ILE A 21 -0.60 -11.39 -11.07
N GLY A 22 0.57 -11.56 -10.47
CA GLY A 22 1.70 -10.64 -10.58
C GLY A 22 2.66 -10.82 -9.41
N ASP A 23 3.67 -9.98 -9.37
CA ASP A 23 4.73 -10.08 -8.37
C ASP A 23 4.30 -9.54 -7.01
N LEU A 24 4.56 -10.34 -5.96
CA LEU A 24 4.37 -9.93 -4.58
C LEU A 24 5.62 -9.20 -4.11
N MET A 25 5.43 -8.01 -3.55
CA MET A 25 6.51 -7.20 -2.96
C MET A 25 6.11 -6.78 -1.55
N LEU A 26 7.09 -6.42 -0.74
CA LEU A 26 6.89 -5.79 0.56
C LEU A 26 7.49 -4.39 0.51
N ASP A 27 6.66 -3.39 0.74
CA ASP A 27 7.11 -2.01 0.82
C ASP A 27 7.53 -1.73 2.26
N GLU A 28 8.82 -1.51 2.47
CA GLU A 28 9.38 -1.12 3.76
C GLU A 28 9.59 0.39 3.80
N PHE A 29 9.10 1.03 4.85
CA PHE A 29 9.27 2.45 5.10
C PHE A 29 10.08 2.64 6.36
N VAL A 30 11.25 3.27 6.20
CA VAL A 30 12.13 3.66 7.31
C VAL A 30 11.84 5.11 7.68
N TRP A 31 11.46 5.33 8.93
CA TRP A 31 11.13 6.65 9.48
C TRP A 31 12.27 7.12 10.38
N GLY A 32 12.69 8.37 10.23
CA GLY A 32 13.75 8.93 11.04
C GLY A 32 13.92 10.43 10.80
N LYS A 33 14.82 11.04 11.57
CA LYS A 33 15.18 12.46 11.41
C LYS A 33 16.57 12.58 10.79
N VAL A 34 16.77 13.60 9.96
CA VAL A 34 18.08 13.95 9.41
C VAL A 34 18.62 15.14 10.19
N GLY A 35 19.70 14.92 10.93
CA GLY A 35 20.35 15.96 11.75
C GLY A 35 21.70 16.45 11.21
N ARG A 36 22.35 15.69 10.32
CA ARG A 36 23.68 16.00 9.82
C ARG A 36 23.98 15.34 8.47
N ILE A 37 25.03 15.84 7.81
CA ILE A 37 25.68 15.20 6.65
C ILE A 37 26.80 14.27 7.15
N SER A 38 27.02 13.16 6.44
CA SER A 38 28.11 12.23 6.75
C SER A 38 29.48 12.89 6.50
N PRO A 39 30.48 12.71 7.38
CA PRO A 39 31.84 13.15 7.10
C PRO A 39 32.53 12.34 5.99
N GLU A 40 32.05 11.12 5.70
CA GLU A 40 32.70 10.20 4.75
C GLU A 40 32.21 10.36 3.30
N ALA A 41 31.04 10.97 3.11
CA ALA A 41 30.46 11.23 1.79
C ALA A 41 29.37 12.32 1.90
N PRO A 42 29.06 13.07 0.83
CA PRO A 42 28.03 14.12 0.84
C PRO A 42 26.60 13.55 0.82
N VAL A 43 26.27 12.71 1.80
CA VAL A 43 24.97 12.07 1.98
C VAL A 43 24.40 12.34 3.38
N PRO A 44 23.07 12.50 3.52
CA PRO A 44 22.45 12.69 4.82
C PRO A 44 22.54 11.43 5.68
N VAL A 45 22.68 11.61 6.99
CA VAL A 45 22.56 10.52 7.97
C VAL A 45 21.15 10.56 8.56
N VAL A 46 20.40 9.48 8.38
CA VAL A 46 19.07 9.30 8.98
C VAL A 46 19.24 8.62 10.34
N GLU A 47 18.81 9.28 11.41
CA GLU A 47 18.62 8.66 12.71
C GLU A 47 17.25 7.96 12.71
N VAL A 48 17.27 6.65 12.49
CA VAL A 48 16.06 5.83 12.36
C VAL A 48 15.32 5.78 13.69
N SER A 49 14.04 6.13 13.66
CA SER A 49 13.12 6.10 14.80
C SER A 49 12.05 5.02 14.70
N GLY A 50 11.91 4.37 13.54
CA GLY A 50 10.96 3.27 13.37
C GLY A 50 10.85 2.81 11.93
N GLU A 51 10.15 1.70 11.75
CA GLU A 51 9.92 1.06 10.46
C GLU A 51 8.46 0.63 10.36
N SER A 52 7.94 0.61 9.13
CA SER A 52 6.61 0.06 8.86
C SER A 52 6.59 -0.69 7.53
N PHE A 53 5.81 -1.76 7.48
CA PHE A 53 5.74 -2.65 6.34
C PHE A 53 4.34 -2.66 5.75
N TYR A 54 4.25 -2.58 4.43
CA TYR A 54 2.99 -2.63 3.70
C TYR A 54 3.09 -3.62 2.53
N PRO A 55 2.00 -4.32 2.18
CA PRO A 55 1.98 -5.13 0.97
C PRO A 55 2.24 -4.24 -0.25
N GLY A 56 3.22 -4.61 -1.06
CA GLY A 56 3.58 -3.95 -2.32
C GLY A 56 3.17 -4.77 -3.54
N GLY A 57 3.26 -4.17 -4.72
CA GLY A 57 2.97 -4.86 -5.99
C GLY A 57 1.58 -5.48 -6.05
N ALA A 58 1.50 -6.73 -6.53
CA ALA A 58 0.24 -7.49 -6.63
C ALA A 58 -0.43 -7.71 -5.25
N ALA A 59 0.35 -7.71 -4.17
CA ALA A 59 -0.19 -7.84 -2.82
C ALA A 59 -1.03 -6.61 -2.42
N ASN A 60 -0.59 -5.40 -2.81
CA ASN A 60 -1.36 -4.17 -2.56
C ASN A 60 -2.67 -4.17 -3.36
N VAL A 61 -2.63 -4.63 -4.61
CA VAL A 61 -3.82 -4.75 -5.47
C VAL A 61 -4.84 -5.69 -4.82
N ALA A 62 -4.42 -6.89 -4.41
CA ALA A 62 -5.28 -7.84 -3.73
C ALA A 62 -5.86 -7.26 -2.42
N ARG A 63 -5.03 -6.55 -1.62
CA ARG A 63 -5.47 -5.88 -0.39
C ARG A 63 -6.56 -4.84 -0.64
N ASN A 64 -6.40 -3.98 -1.66
CA ASN A 64 -7.38 -2.94 -1.98
C ASN A 64 -8.70 -3.54 -2.50
N LEU A 65 -8.63 -4.59 -3.31
CA LEU A 65 -9.83 -5.26 -3.83
C LEU A 65 -10.63 -5.95 -2.71
N ARG A 66 -9.95 -6.53 -1.71
CA ARG A 66 -10.57 -7.19 -0.57
C ARG A 66 -11.56 -6.29 0.19
N GLU A 67 -11.32 -4.98 0.25
CA GLU A 67 -12.22 -4.05 0.94
C GLU A 67 -13.61 -3.96 0.28
N PHE A 68 -13.74 -4.40 -0.98
CA PHE A 68 -14.96 -4.24 -1.78
C PHE A 68 -15.55 -5.55 -2.33
N THR A 69 -14.85 -6.68 -2.19
CA THR A 69 -15.28 -7.98 -2.75
C THR A 69 -15.43 -9.04 -1.66
N ALA A 70 -16.43 -9.92 -1.79
CA ALA A 70 -16.54 -11.09 -0.92
C ALA A 70 -15.42 -12.13 -1.22
N HIS A 71 -15.16 -13.01 -0.25
CA HIS A 71 -14.20 -14.11 -0.37
C HIS A 71 -14.66 -15.19 -1.35
#